data_AF-A0A8H7QIE8-F1
#
_entry.id   AF-A0A8H7QIE8-F1
#
_cell.length_a   1.000
_cell.length_b   1.000
_cell.length_c   1.000
_cell.angle_alpha   90.00
_cell.angle_beta   90.00
_cell.angle_gamma   90.00
#
_symmetry.space_group_name_H-M   'P 1'
#
loop_
_entity.id
_entity.type
_entity.pdbx_description
1 polymer ?
#
loop_
_entity_poly.entity_id
_entity_poly.type
_entity_poly.pdbx_seq_one_letter_code
_entity_poly.pdbx_strand_id
1 'polypeptide(L)'
;MTRHYRCKNLIKQHHFNGFDSGIIRQLPFRIRSDFPALLTHKSGISKDLVELMRPLFQNSVGPVRLSKILRIMHAEHYAGLELQYHDAACNMEKNPGIDSILTRGNTEKIVFPEFSEFSDKGLYNGYVPSPSYLRYIYTSITEKIRPQLNWHMTSLNALYTCLNEYEEIRMQVWAPSKALSHPALPFNALVKSYNLNGYQLPSLFYTDNVSSDRAFLEGVLPNLLDNVRKTSIQKPANSEETSTPEHNSDLPVLTLPDTANISVFSVPEDIDNACQNILNGLETSNCLYVGFDCKWIARNRGQLVLLGYRFR
;
A
#
# COMPACT_ATOMS: atom_id res chain seq x y z
N MET A 1 3.79 -31.88 -5.78
CA MET A 1 4.67 -32.98 -6.24
C MET A 1 6.12 -32.53 -6.27
N THR A 2 6.83 -32.78 -5.18
CA THR A 2 8.29 -32.64 -5.02
C THR A 2 8.94 -33.88 -5.62
N ARG A 3 10.01 -33.74 -6.40
CA ARG A 3 10.75 -34.92 -6.88
C ARG A 3 11.52 -35.50 -5.70
N HIS A 4 11.12 -36.69 -5.26
CA HIS A 4 11.94 -37.50 -4.36
C HIS A 4 12.92 -38.29 -5.21
N TYR A 5 14.20 -38.11 -4.93
CA TYR A 5 15.24 -38.87 -5.58
C TYR A 5 15.70 -39.97 -4.63
N ARG A 6 15.85 -41.16 -5.18
CA ARG A 6 16.37 -42.34 -4.47
C ARG A 6 17.72 -42.66 -5.06
N CYS A 7 18.73 -42.78 -4.21
CA CYS A 7 20.04 -43.26 -4.61
C CYS A 7 19.91 -44.70 -5.13
N LYS A 8 20.43 -44.99 -6.33
CA LYS A 8 20.45 -46.35 -6.91
C LYS A 8 21.55 -47.25 -6.33
N ASN A 9 22.40 -46.72 -5.45
CA ASN A 9 23.49 -47.49 -4.85
C ASN A 9 22.94 -48.50 -3.83
N LEU A 10 23.27 -49.78 -4.02
CA LEU A 10 22.75 -50.91 -3.23
C LEU A 10 23.30 -50.97 -1.79
N ILE A 11 24.41 -50.28 -1.52
CA ILE A 11 25.11 -50.35 -0.21
C ILE A 11 24.55 -49.34 0.80
N LYS A 12 24.03 -48.19 0.36
CA LYS A 12 23.35 -47.18 1.19
C LYS A 12 22.21 -46.52 0.43
N GLN A 13 20.97 -46.89 0.76
CA GLN A 13 19.79 -46.25 0.21
C GLN A 13 19.55 -44.90 0.92
N HIS A 14 19.92 -43.81 0.25
CA HIS A 14 19.56 -42.46 0.68
C HIS A 14 18.42 -41.91 -0.18
N HIS A 15 17.47 -41.26 0.49
CA HIS A 15 16.36 -40.55 -0.12
C HIS A 15 16.61 -39.06 0.07
N PHE A 16 16.56 -38.29 -1.01
CA PHE A 16 16.74 -36.84 -0.96
C PHE A 16 15.57 -36.14 -1.65
N ASN A 17 15.10 -35.08 -1.02
CA ASN A 17 14.11 -34.19 -1.62
C ASN A 17 14.82 -33.29 -2.61
N GLY A 18 14.27 -33.15 -3.82
CA GLY A 18 14.78 -32.20 -4.82
C GLY A 18 14.64 -30.73 -4.44
N PHE A 19 14.12 -30.45 -3.26
CA PHE A 19 13.95 -29.12 -2.71
C PHE A 19 14.03 -29.19 -1.19
N ASP A 20 14.89 -28.36 -0.59
CA ASP A 20 14.87 -28.07 0.84
C ASP A 20 15.17 -26.58 1.06
N SER A 21 14.17 -25.86 1.56
CA SER A 21 14.28 -24.43 1.91
C SER A 21 15.29 -24.15 3.04
N GLY A 22 15.69 -25.18 3.78
CA GLY A 22 16.66 -25.13 4.85
C GLY A 22 18.12 -25.14 4.38
N ILE A 23 18.42 -25.65 3.18
CA ILE A 23 19.82 -25.77 2.70
C ILE A 23 20.51 -24.41 2.63
N ILE A 24 19.86 -23.41 2.02
CA ILE A 24 20.43 -22.06 1.92
C ILE A 24 20.55 -21.39 3.30
N ARG A 25 19.70 -21.79 4.27
CA ARG A 25 19.77 -21.29 5.65
C ARG A 25 20.90 -21.91 6.48
N GLN A 26 21.48 -23.02 6.03
CA GLN A 26 22.66 -23.62 6.67
C GLN A 26 23.95 -22.92 6.26
N LEU A 27 23.96 -22.21 5.11
CA LEU A 27 25.13 -21.48 4.64
C LEU A 27 25.42 -20.25 5.52
N PRO A 28 26.70 -19.89 5.75
CA PRO A 28 27.09 -18.64 6.38
C PRO A 28 26.45 -17.43 5.69
N PHE A 29 26.18 -16.37 6.45
CA PHE A 29 25.50 -15.17 5.94
C PHE A 29 26.19 -14.58 4.69
N ARG A 30 27.53 -14.54 4.65
CA ARG A 30 28.29 -14.05 3.49
C ARG A 30 27.92 -14.80 2.21
N ILE A 31 28.03 -16.14 2.24
CA ILE A 31 27.73 -17.00 1.09
C ILE A 31 26.24 -16.92 0.72
N ARG A 32 25.36 -16.85 1.71
CA ARG A 32 23.92 -16.71 1.48
C ARG A 32 23.57 -15.40 0.79
N SER A 33 24.22 -14.30 1.18
CA SER A 33 23.97 -12.97 0.63
C SER A 33 24.43 -12.87 -0.83
N ASP A 34 25.52 -13.55 -1.18
CA ASP A 34 26.09 -13.59 -2.53
C ASP A 34 25.37 -14.59 -3.45
N PHE A 35 24.50 -15.45 -2.91
CA PHE A 35 23.75 -16.41 -3.72
C PHE A 35 22.75 -15.68 -4.63
N PRO A 36 22.85 -15.82 -5.97
CA PRO A 36 22.20 -14.93 -6.92
C PRO A 36 20.71 -15.20 -7.13
N ALA A 37 20.16 -16.25 -6.51
CA ALA A 37 18.80 -16.71 -6.79
C ALA A 37 17.99 -16.97 -5.51
N LEU A 38 16.71 -16.66 -5.55
CA LEU A 38 15.75 -17.13 -4.56
C LEU A 38 15.15 -18.46 -5.02
N LEU A 39 15.41 -19.52 -4.27
CA LEU A 39 14.91 -20.85 -4.57
C LEU A 39 13.45 -21.02 -4.12
N THR A 40 12.64 -21.62 -4.97
CA THR A 40 11.27 -22.06 -4.67
C THR A 40 11.12 -23.56 -4.82
N HIS A 41 9.97 -24.09 -4.41
CA HIS A 41 9.67 -25.52 -4.36
C HIS A 41 9.84 -26.27 -5.71
N LYS A 42 9.98 -25.57 -6.85
CA LYS A 42 10.20 -26.15 -8.18
C LYS A 42 11.02 -25.28 -9.15
N SER A 43 11.60 -24.18 -8.71
CA SER A 43 12.31 -23.24 -9.59
C SER A 43 13.22 -22.31 -8.80
N GLY A 44 13.88 -21.39 -9.49
CA GLY A 44 14.55 -20.24 -8.92
C GLY A 44 14.06 -18.97 -9.58
N ILE A 45 14.27 -17.84 -8.92
CA ILE A 45 14.16 -16.52 -9.54
C ILE A 45 15.38 -15.71 -9.15
N SER A 46 15.91 -14.89 -10.06
CA SER A 46 17.03 -14.01 -9.74
C SER A 46 16.69 -13.10 -8.56
N LYS A 47 17.65 -12.92 -7.65
CA LYS A 47 17.54 -12.01 -6.52
C LYS A 47 17.36 -10.57 -7.00
N ASP A 48 18.05 -10.17 -8.07
CA ASP A 48 17.95 -8.82 -8.65
C ASP A 48 16.55 -8.55 -9.18
N LEU A 49 15.94 -9.55 -9.85
CA LEU A 49 14.57 -9.43 -10.33
C LEU A 49 13.59 -9.27 -9.16
N VAL A 50 13.79 -10.02 -8.08
CA VAL A 50 12.98 -9.92 -6.86
C VAL A 50 13.11 -8.55 -6.20
N GLU A 51 14.32 -8.00 -6.11
CA GLU A 51 14.57 -6.67 -5.57
C GLU A 51 13.91 -5.60 -6.43
N LEU A 52 13.92 -5.77 -7.76
CA LEU A 52 13.26 -4.88 -8.71
C LEU A 52 11.72 -4.94 -8.65
N MET A 53 11.14 -6.08 -8.24
CA MET A 53 9.67 -6.22 -8.17
C MET A 53 9.02 -5.18 -7.24
N ARG A 54 9.64 -4.85 -6.10
CA ARG A 54 9.09 -3.88 -5.14
C ARG A 54 8.89 -2.48 -5.74
N PRO A 55 9.94 -1.80 -6.26
CA PRO A 55 9.77 -0.48 -6.85
C PRO A 55 8.86 -0.52 -8.07
N LEU A 56 8.90 -1.58 -8.89
CA LEU A 56 7.98 -1.73 -10.02
C LEU A 56 6.52 -1.80 -9.57
N PHE A 57 6.22 -2.60 -8.54
CA PHE A 57 4.85 -2.79 -8.07
C PHE A 57 4.30 -1.52 -7.42
N GLN A 58 5.15 -0.79 -6.69
CA GLN A 58 4.83 0.53 -6.15
C GLN A 58 4.54 1.56 -7.25
N ASN A 59 5.22 1.46 -8.40
CA ASN A 59 5.03 2.32 -9.57
C ASN A 59 4.06 1.73 -10.60
N SER A 60 3.04 1.00 -10.16
CA SER A 60 1.95 0.48 -11.00
C SER A 60 2.36 -0.53 -12.09
N VAL A 61 3.55 -1.12 -12.01
CA VAL A 61 3.98 -2.23 -12.87
C VAL A 61 3.77 -3.55 -12.13
N GLY A 62 2.51 -3.98 -12.01
CA GLY A 62 2.16 -5.22 -11.30
C GLY A 62 2.62 -6.52 -12.01
N PRO A 63 2.36 -7.69 -11.41
CA PRO A 63 2.84 -9.00 -11.90
C PRO A 63 2.50 -9.31 -13.35
N VAL A 64 1.31 -8.90 -13.82
CA VAL A 64 0.87 -9.12 -15.20
C VAL A 64 1.70 -8.32 -16.19
N ARG A 65 1.93 -7.04 -15.90
CA ARG A 65 2.75 -6.16 -16.76
C ARG A 65 4.20 -6.63 -16.75
N LEU A 66 4.75 -6.94 -15.57
CA LEU A 66 6.10 -7.46 -15.44
C LEU A 66 6.30 -8.77 -16.21
N SER A 67 5.39 -9.73 -16.13
CA SER A 67 5.47 -10.99 -16.89
C SER A 67 5.51 -10.76 -18.41
N LYS A 68 4.74 -9.79 -18.92
CA LYS A 68 4.78 -9.39 -20.34
C LYS A 68 6.12 -8.77 -20.72
N ILE A 69 6.66 -7.87 -19.87
CA ILE A 69 7.98 -7.25 -20.08
C ILE A 69 9.05 -8.34 -20.13
N LEU A 70 9.06 -9.25 -19.16
CA LEU A 70 10.01 -10.38 -19.13
C LEU A 70 9.89 -11.25 -20.38
N ARG A 71 8.67 -11.52 -20.85
CA ARG A 71 8.47 -12.27 -22.10
C ARG A 71 9.13 -11.58 -23.29
N ILE A 72 8.99 -10.27 -23.41
CA ILE A 72 9.61 -9.49 -24.50
C ILE A 72 11.14 -9.56 -24.37
N MET A 73 11.69 -9.31 -23.18
CA MET A 73 13.14 -9.37 -22.94
C MET A 73 13.73 -10.74 -23.24
N HIS A 74 13.04 -11.82 -22.85
CA HIS A 74 13.48 -13.19 -23.15
C HIS A 74 13.39 -13.51 -24.64
N ALA A 75 12.39 -13.01 -25.35
CA ALA A 75 12.25 -13.19 -26.79
C ALA A 75 13.34 -12.42 -27.56
N GLU A 76 13.64 -11.19 -27.15
CA GLU A 76 14.73 -10.38 -27.71
C GLU A 76 16.10 -11.06 -27.49
N HIS A 77 16.35 -11.55 -26.27
CA HIS A 77 17.57 -12.29 -25.98
C HIS A 77 17.71 -13.57 -26.80
N TYR A 78 16.62 -14.33 -26.95
CA TYR A 78 16.58 -15.54 -27.79
C TYR A 78 16.92 -15.20 -29.25
N ALA A 79 16.27 -14.19 -29.83
CA ALA A 79 16.51 -13.77 -31.21
C ALA A 79 17.96 -13.29 -31.41
N GLY A 80 18.53 -12.60 -30.42
CA GLY A 80 19.93 -12.19 -30.45
C GLY A 80 20.90 -13.37 -30.44
N LEU A 81 20.63 -14.41 -29.65
CA LEU A 81 21.43 -15.63 -29.62
C LEU A 81 21.30 -16.45 -30.92
N GLU A 82 20.10 -16.53 -31.48
CA GLU A 82 19.86 -17.17 -32.78
C GLU A 82 20.64 -16.46 -33.89
N LEU A 83 20.63 -15.12 -33.90
CA LEU A 83 21.42 -14.33 -34.85
C LEU A 83 22.92 -14.56 -34.67
N GLN A 84 23.43 -14.53 -33.43
CA GLN A 84 24.84 -14.83 -33.13
C GLN A 84 25.24 -16.24 -33.58
N TYR A 85 24.35 -17.21 -33.39
CA TYR A 85 24.56 -18.58 -33.83
C TYR A 85 24.68 -18.67 -35.35
N HIS A 86 23.74 -18.06 -36.09
CA HIS A 86 23.77 -18.05 -37.55
C HIS A 86 24.96 -17.26 -38.11
N ASP A 87 25.35 -16.16 -37.48
CA ASP A 87 26.56 -15.40 -37.86
C ASP A 87 27.83 -16.25 -37.65
N ALA A 88 27.96 -16.91 -36.49
CA ALA A 88 29.07 -17.81 -36.21
C ALA A 88 29.14 -18.98 -37.21
N ALA A 89 28.00 -19.60 -37.53
CA ALA A 89 27.92 -20.65 -38.54
C ALA A 89 28.36 -20.15 -39.93
N CYS A 90 27.83 -19.00 -40.37
CA CYS A 90 28.21 -18.37 -41.63
C CYS A 90 29.71 -18.03 -41.69
N ASN A 91 30.27 -17.50 -40.59
CA ASN A 91 31.68 -17.13 -40.51
C ASN A 91 32.59 -18.36 -40.57
N MET A 92 32.20 -19.47 -39.93
CA MET A 92 32.92 -20.74 -40.02
C MET A 92 32.86 -21.38 -41.41
N GLU A 93 31.75 -21.23 -42.13
CA GLU A 93 31.65 -21.68 -43.53
C GLU A 93 32.54 -20.85 -44.47
N LYS A 94 32.62 -19.53 -44.27
CA LYS A 94 33.39 -18.62 -45.13
C LYS A 94 34.89 -18.62 -44.83
N ASN A 95 35.27 -18.73 -43.56
CA ASN A 95 36.65 -18.70 -43.07
C ASN A 95 36.94 -19.96 -42.25
N PRO A 96 37.07 -21.14 -42.90
CA PRO A 96 37.47 -22.35 -42.21
C PRO A 96 38.86 -22.13 -41.57
N GLY A 97 38.91 -22.07 -40.25
CA GLY A 97 40.15 -21.89 -39.50
C GLY A 97 41.16 -23.00 -39.81
N ILE A 98 42.44 -22.76 -39.53
CA ILE A 98 43.56 -23.70 -39.79
C ILE A 98 43.28 -25.09 -39.18
N ASP A 99 42.58 -25.14 -38.05
CA ASP A 99 42.20 -26.38 -37.36
C ASP A 99 41.21 -27.25 -38.16
N SER A 100 40.35 -26.64 -38.98
CA SER A 100 39.43 -27.37 -39.87
C SER A 100 40.15 -27.97 -41.08
N ILE A 101 41.25 -27.34 -41.52
CA ILE A 101 42.10 -27.78 -42.63
C ILE A 101 43.04 -28.92 -42.18
N LEU A 102 43.55 -28.85 -40.94
CA LEU A 102 44.51 -29.82 -40.40
C LEU A 102 43.85 -31.08 -39.82
N THR A 103 42.65 -30.97 -39.25
CA THR A 103 42.01 -32.09 -38.51
C THR A 103 41.02 -32.89 -39.35
N ARG A 104 40.60 -32.38 -40.52
CA ARG A 104 39.60 -33.04 -41.38
C ARG A 104 40.13 -33.19 -42.80
N GLY A 105 40.85 -34.29 -43.03
CA GLY A 105 41.06 -34.77 -44.38
C GLY A 105 39.71 -35.07 -45.04
N ASN A 106 39.45 -34.42 -46.17
CA ASN A 106 38.30 -34.60 -47.09
C ASN A 106 36.92 -34.10 -46.63
N THR A 107 36.48 -33.01 -47.27
CA THR A 107 35.18 -32.84 -47.97
C THR A 107 33.85 -33.21 -47.29
N GLU A 108 33.75 -33.30 -45.97
CA GLU A 108 32.43 -33.31 -45.32
C GLU A 108 32.01 -31.87 -45.00
N LYS A 109 30.94 -31.40 -45.68
CA LYS A 109 30.30 -30.12 -45.42
C LYS A 109 29.94 -30.05 -43.93
N ILE A 110 30.40 -29.02 -43.23
CA ILE A 110 30.04 -28.80 -41.83
C ILE A 110 28.53 -28.59 -41.78
N VAL A 111 27.80 -29.53 -41.16
CA VAL A 111 26.36 -29.39 -40.93
C VAL A 111 26.19 -28.84 -39.53
N PHE A 112 25.74 -27.59 -39.44
CA PHE A 112 25.33 -26.99 -38.18
C PHE A 112 23.93 -27.48 -37.82
N PRO A 113 23.69 -27.92 -36.56
CA PRO A 113 22.34 -28.26 -36.12
C PRO A 113 21.42 -27.03 -36.19
N GLU A 114 20.12 -27.25 -36.33
CA GLU A 114 19.14 -26.17 -36.27
C GLU A 114 19.12 -25.56 -34.86
N PHE A 115 18.93 -24.24 -34.78
CA PHE A 115 18.81 -23.57 -33.49
C PHE A 115 17.51 -24.03 -32.81
N SER A 116 17.63 -24.46 -31.55
CA SER A 116 16.49 -25.05 -30.84
C SER A 116 15.39 -24.04 -30.58
N GLU A 117 14.13 -24.47 -30.63
CA GLU A 117 12.99 -23.63 -30.27
C GLU A 117 13.09 -23.07 -28.85
N PHE A 118 12.52 -21.88 -28.63
CA PHE A 118 12.47 -21.23 -27.32
C PHE A 118 11.95 -22.15 -26.20
N SER A 119 10.94 -22.99 -26.46
CA SER A 119 10.32 -23.85 -25.45
C SER A 119 10.92 -25.25 -25.35
N ASP A 120 11.98 -25.56 -26.10
CA ASP A 120 12.60 -26.89 -26.07
C ASP A 120 13.29 -27.14 -24.71
N LYS A 121 12.70 -28.03 -23.91
CA LYS A 121 13.18 -28.37 -22.55
C LYS A 121 14.52 -29.10 -22.53
N GLY A 122 14.92 -29.74 -23.64
CA GLY A 122 16.18 -30.45 -23.76
C GLY A 122 17.35 -29.56 -24.17
N LEU A 123 17.04 -28.40 -24.78
CA LEU A 123 18.02 -27.49 -25.37
C LEU A 123 17.89 -26.10 -24.73
N TYR A 124 17.37 -25.07 -25.43
CA TYR A 124 17.32 -23.70 -24.93
C TYR A 124 16.55 -23.54 -23.59
N ASN A 125 15.50 -24.34 -23.41
CA ASN A 125 14.69 -24.43 -22.19
C ASN A 125 14.23 -23.07 -21.67
N GLY A 126 13.77 -22.22 -22.59
CA GLY A 126 13.29 -20.88 -22.31
C GLY A 126 12.05 -20.93 -21.41
N TYR A 127 12.15 -20.26 -20.27
CA TYR A 127 11.05 -20.16 -19.32
C TYR A 127 10.82 -18.71 -18.92
N VAL A 128 9.56 -18.26 -19.08
CA VAL A 128 9.14 -16.92 -18.63
C VAL A 128 8.24 -17.07 -17.40
N PRO A 129 8.55 -16.39 -16.28
CA PRO A 129 7.70 -16.37 -15.10
C PRO A 129 6.27 -15.93 -15.40
N SER A 130 5.29 -16.75 -14.98
CA SER A 130 3.88 -16.38 -15.11
C SER A 130 3.50 -15.28 -14.09
N PRO A 131 2.44 -14.49 -14.36
CA PRO A 131 1.96 -13.49 -13.41
C PRO A 131 1.61 -14.09 -12.04
N SER A 132 1.02 -15.29 -12.03
CA SER A 132 0.67 -16.01 -10.80
C SER A 132 1.91 -16.41 -10.00
N TYR A 133 2.98 -16.85 -10.68
CA TYR A 133 4.24 -17.18 -10.02
C TYR A 133 4.91 -15.93 -9.44
N LEU A 134 4.98 -14.83 -10.19
CA LEU A 134 5.51 -13.55 -9.70
C LEU A 134 4.73 -13.04 -8.49
N ARG A 135 3.39 -13.13 -8.52
CA ARG A 135 2.55 -12.79 -7.36
C ARG A 135 2.89 -13.67 -6.16
N TYR A 136 2.98 -14.99 -6.35
CA TYR A 136 3.35 -15.93 -5.29
C TYR A 136 4.70 -15.59 -4.65
N ILE A 137 5.73 -15.30 -5.46
CA ILE A 137 7.06 -14.88 -4.97
C ILE A 137 6.93 -13.63 -4.11
N TYR A 138 6.30 -12.58 -4.65
CA TYR A 138 6.19 -11.30 -3.97
C TYR A 138 5.44 -11.41 -2.65
N THR A 139 4.30 -12.11 -2.63
CA THR A 139 3.53 -12.37 -1.41
C THR A 139 4.35 -13.18 -0.42
N SER A 140 5.04 -14.24 -0.85
CA SER A 140 5.84 -15.09 0.04
C SER A 140 7.00 -14.34 0.70
N ILE A 141 7.58 -13.37 0.02
CA ILE A 141 8.64 -12.51 0.57
C ILE A 141 8.03 -11.47 1.51
N THR A 142 6.93 -10.84 1.10
CA THR A 142 6.20 -9.87 1.91
C THR A 142 5.75 -10.47 3.24
N GLU A 143 5.29 -11.71 3.24
CA GLU A 143 4.92 -12.46 4.43
C GLU A 143 6.07 -12.64 5.42
N LYS A 144 7.32 -12.79 4.93
CA LYS A 144 8.51 -12.92 5.80
C LYS A 144 8.90 -11.61 6.47
N ILE A 145 8.71 -10.48 5.78
CA ILE A 145 9.00 -9.14 6.32
C ILE A 145 7.81 -8.54 7.08
N ARG A 146 6.62 -9.13 6.95
CA ARG A 146 5.38 -8.66 7.58
C ARG A 146 5.52 -8.39 9.08
N PRO A 147 6.20 -9.21 9.90
CA PRO A 147 6.37 -8.91 11.32
C PRO A 147 7.09 -7.59 11.57
N GLN A 148 8.12 -7.28 10.77
CA GLN A 148 8.85 -6.01 10.87
C GLN A 148 8.00 -4.83 10.39
N LEU A 149 7.29 -4.99 9.28
CA LEU A 149 6.35 -3.97 8.79
C LEU A 149 5.25 -3.70 9.82
N ASN A 150 4.68 -4.75 10.40
CA ASN A 150 3.67 -4.64 11.45
C ASN A 150 4.24 -3.94 12.68
N TRP A 151 5.47 -4.26 13.10
CA TRP A 151 6.12 -3.57 14.22
C TRP A 151 6.24 -2.07 13.96
N HIS A 152 6.68 -1.68 12.76
CA HIS A 152 6.70 -0.27 12.37
C HIS A 152 5.30 0.35 12.36
N MET A 153 4.29 -0.35 11.83
CA MET A 153 2.90 0.15 11.84
C MET A 153 2.33 0.27 13.25
N THR A 154 2.64 -0.65 14.16
CA THR A 154 2.21 -0.58 15.57
C THR A 154 2.91 0.53 16.35
N SER A 155 4.06 1.04 15.86
CA SER A 155 4.72 2.19 16.47
C SER A 155 4.05 3.53 16.12
N LEU A 156 3.10 3.52 15.18
CA LEU A 156 2.31 4.67 14.79
C LEU A 156 1.04 4.73 15.65
N ASN A 157 0.87 5.80 16.43
CA ASN A 157 -0.25 5.98 17.36
C ASN A 157 -1.28 7.00 16.88
N ALA A 158 -1.02 7.72 15.79
CA ALA A 158 -1.92 8.73 15.26
C ALA A 158 -1.84 8.83 13.74
N LEU A 159 -2.98 9.16 13.12
CA LEU A 159 -3.09 9.59 11.73
C LEU A 159 -3.72 10.97 11.72
N TYR A 160 -2.95 11.98 11.33
CA TYR A 160 -3.49 13.31 11.06
C TYR A 160 -4.04 13.33 9.64
N THR A 161 -5.29 13.77 9.49
CA THR A 161 -5.90 14.00 8.19
C THR A 161 -6.41 15.44 8.16
N CYS A 162 -5.96 16.22 7.19
CA CYS A 162 -6.47 17.56 6.93
C CYS A 162 -7.32 17.51 5.66
N LEU A 163 -8.56 17.99 5.78
CA LEU A 163 -9.50 18.09 4.68
C LEU A 163 -9.69 19.56 4.29
N ASN A 164 -10.14 19.79 3.06
CA ASN A 164 -10.68 21.10 2.66
C ASN A 164 -12.21 21.13 2.87
N GLU A 165 -12.83 22.22 2.43
CA GLU A 165 -14.29 22.44 2.49
C GLU A 165 -15.12 21.44 1.66
N TYR A 166 -14.49 20.69 0.75
CA TYR A 166 -15.12 19.67 -0.08
C TYR A 166 -14.85 18.24 0.43
N GLU A 167 -14.35 18.11 1.68
CA GLU A 167 -13.96 16.84 2.30
C GLU A 167 -12.81 16.11 1.56
N GLU A 168 -12.08 16.81 0.69
CA GLU A 168 -10.94 16.25 -0.02
C GLU A 168 -9.71 16.24 0.88
N ILE A 169 -8.99 15.12 0.88
CA ILE A 169 -7.75 14.97 1.65
C ILE A 169 -6.66 15.88 1.05
N ARG A 170 -6.24 16.87 1.83
CA ARG A 170 -5.15 17.79 1.47
C ARG A 170 -3.82 17.41 2.09
N MET A 171 -3.86 16.70 3.22
CA MET A 171 -2.67 16.25 3.93
C MET A 171 -3.00 15.01 4.76
N GLN A 172 -2.11 14.02 4.75
CA GLN A 172 -2.15 12.88 5.65
C GLN A 172 -0.77 12.60 6.25
N VAL A 173 -0.71 12.40 7.56
CA VAL A 173 0.54 12.17 8.29
C VAL A 173 0.35 11.05 9.29
N TRP A 174 1.07 9.96 9.08
CA TRP A 174 1.24 8.91 10.07
C TRP A 174 2.26 9.37 11.11
N ALA A 175 1.88 9.39 12.38
CA ALA A 175 2.72 9.89 13.46
C ALA A 175 2.86 8.86 14.59
N PRO A 176 4.04 8.74 15.20
CA PRO A 176 4.27 7.86 16.34
C PRO A 176 3.59 8.35 17.63
N SER A 177 3.15 9.62 17.67
CA SER A 177 2.42 10.20 18.79
C SER A 177 1.41 11.24 18.32
N LYS A 178 0.54 11.69 19.24
CA LYS A 178 -0.40 12.80 19.03
C LYS A 178 0.25 14.19 19.18
N ALA A 179 1.59 14.28 19.16
CA ALA A 179 2.29 15.56 19.24
C ALA A 179 2.23 16.33 17.90
N LEU A 180 1.88 17.61 17.97
CA LEU A 180 1.79 18.53 16.82
C LEU A 180 3.15 18.82 16.15
N SER A 181 4.26 18.40 16.74
CA SER A 181 5.58 18.44 16.10
C SER A 181 5.67 17.55 14.85
N HIS A 182 4.89 16.47 14.80
CA HIS A 182 4.88 15.55 13.65
C HIS A 182 4.21 16.14 12.39
N PRO A 183 3.00 16.74 12.48
CA PRO A 183 2.36 17.36 11.31
C PRO A 183 2.96 18.71 10.89
N ALA A 184 3.88 19.31 11.66
CA ALA A 184 4.48 20.61 11.35
C ALA A 184 5.11 20.70 9.94
N LEU A 185 5.97 19.74 9.59
CA LEU A 185 6.63 19.71 8.29
C LEU A 185 5.62 19.53 7.12
N PRO A 186 4.69 18.55 7.19
CA PRO A 186 3.61 18.42 6.22
C PRO A 186 2.73 19.66 6.05
N PHE A 187 2.37 20.35 7.14
CA PHE A 187 1.60 21.60 7.05
C PHE A 187 2.38 22.70 6.34
N ASN A 188 3.69 22.84 6.60
CA ASN A 188 4.53 23.79 5.87
C ASN A 188 4.61 23.46 4.37
N ALA A 189 4.64 22.17 4.02
CA ALA A 189 4.59 21.73 2.63
C ALA A 189 3.23 22.04 1.98
N LEU A 190 2.13 21.89 2.72
CA LEU A 190 0.79 22.28 2.30
C LEU A 190 0.73 23.79 2.00
N VAL A 191 1.15 24.64 2.93
CA VAL A 191 1.21 26.11 2.76
C VAL A 191 2.06 26.50 1.55
N LYS A 192 3.22 25.87 1.40
CA LYS A 192 4.08 26.08 0.22
C LYS A 192 3.37 25.70 -1.07
N SER A 193 2.63 24.59 -1.09
CA SER A 193 1.85 24.17 -2.25
C SER A 193 0.74 25.17 -2.58
N TYR A 194 0.05 25.74 -1.60
CA TYR A 194 -0.95 26.79 -1.84
C TYR A 194 -0.32 28.00 -2.52
N ASN A 195 0.77 28.51 -1.97
CA ASN A 195 1.47 29.68 -2.50
C ASN A 195 2.00 29.45 -3.92
N LEU A 196 2.58 28.27 -4.19
CA LEU A 196 3.10 27.92 -5.52
C LEU A 196 2.02 27.87 -6.60
N ASN A 197 0.79 27.50 -6.23
CA ASN A 197 -0.34 27.43 -7.14
C ASN A 197 -1.21 28.69 -7.15
N GLY A 198 -0.81 29.75 -6.41
CA GLY A 198 -1.57 31.00 -6.32
C GLY A 198 -2.90 30.88 -5.58
N TYR A 199 -3.07 29.84 -4.75
CA TYR A 199 -4.27 29.67 -3.92
C TYR A 199 -4.20 30.53 -2.67
N GLN A 200 -5.35 31.06 -2.24
CA GLN A 200 -5.48 31.75 -0.97
C GLN A 200 -5.36 30.75 0.19
N LEU A 201 -4.57 31.07 1.20
CA LEU A 201 -4.48 30.25 2.40
C LEU A 201 -5.81 30.24 3.18
N PRO A 202 -6.15 29.13 3.86
CA PRO A 202 -7.37 29.04 4.64
C PRO A 202 -7.51 30.16 5.67
N SER A 203 -8.68 30.80 5.72
CA SER A 203 -9.05 31.79 6.73
C SER A 203 -9.77 31.18 7.94
N LEU A 204 -10.20 29.92 7.82
CA LEU A 204 -10.90 29.18 8.86
C LEU A 204 -10.35 27.76 8.96
N PHE A 205 -10.20 27.26 10.19
CA PHE A 205 -9.74 25.90 10.46
C PHE A 205 -10.56 25.29 11.59
N TYR A 206 -11.05 24.07 11.39
CA TYR A 206 -11.81 23.33 12.40
C TYR A 206 -10.92 22.30 13.09
N THR A 207 -10.95 22.29 14.42
CA THR A 207 -10.28 21.29 15.26
C THR A 207 -11.16 20.98 16.47
N ASP A 208 -11.12 19.72 16.92
CA ASP A 208 -11.80 19.27 18.14
C ASP A 208 -11.11 19.79 19.42
N ASN A 209 -9.84 20.20 19.34
CA ASN A 209 -9.08 20.74 20.46
C ASN A 209 -8.45 22.10 20.15
N VAL A 210 -9.31 23.10 19.97
CA VAL A 210 -8.91 24.49 19.69
C VAL A 210 -7.88 24.99 20.72
N SER A 211 -8.05 24.67 22.01
CA SER A 211 -7.15 25.16 23.06
C SER A 211 -5.70 24.67 22.90
N SER A 212 -5.48 23.39 22.53
CA SER A 212 -4.12 22.88 22.31
C SER A 212 -3.55 23.27 20.96
N ASP A 213 -4.38 23.24 19.93
CA ASP A 213 -3.90 23.30 18.55
C ASP A 213 -3.72 24.74 18.07
N ARG A 214 -4.37 25.69 18.73
CA ARG A 214 -4.35 27.11 18.36
C ARG A 214 -2.96 27.65 18.10
N ALA A 215 -2.03 27.51 19.04
CA ALA A 215 -0.70 28.10 18.90
C ALA A 215 0.07 27.52 17.71
N PHE A 216 -0.12 26.23 17.44
CA PHE A 216 0.44 25.56 16.29
C PHE A 216 -0.20 26.03 14.97
N LEU A 217 -1.54 26.03 14.89
CA LEU A 217 -2.28 26.41 13.69
C LEU A 217 -2.10 27.89 13.35
N GLU A 218 -2.19 28.80 14.33
CA GLU A 218 -1.91 30.25 14.13
C GLU A 218 -0.45 30.48 13.68
N GLY A 219 0.48 29.59 14.06
CA GLY A 219 1.87 29.66 13.65
C GLY A 219 2.12 29.21 12.20
N VAL A 220 1.41 28.18 11.72
CA VAL A 220 1.59 27.67 10.34
C VAL A 220 0.65 28.34 9.34
N LEU A 221 -0.50 28.82 9.77
CA LEU A 221 -1.53 29.49 8.96
C LEU A 221 -1.76 30.92 9.46
N PRO A 222 -0.94 31.90 9.04
CA PRO A 222 -1.03 33.26 9.55
C PRO A 222 -2.35 33.96 9.21
N ASN A 223 -3.03 33.54 8.14
CA ASN A 223 -4.34 34.08 7.74
C ASN A 223 -5.43 33.85 8.81
N LEU A 224 -5.24 32.91 9.74
CA LEU A 224 -6.15 32.70 10.87
C LEU A 224 -6.14 33.86 11.88
N LEU A 225 -5.18 34.78 11.78
CA LEU A 225 -5.08 35.96 12.64
C LEU A 225 -5.67 37.22 11.99
N ASP A 226 -5.98 37.18 10.70
CA ASP A 226 -6.44 38.35 9.96
C ASP A 226 -7.88 38.73 10.33
N ASN A 227 -8.06 39.95 10.82
CA ASN A 227 -9.34 40.49 11.29
C ASN A 227 -10.07 39.64 12.36
N VAL A 228 -9.34 38.84 13.16
CA VAL A 228 -9.94 38.00 14.21
C VAL A 228 -9.87 38.66 15.59
N ARG A 229 -11.02 38.80 16.26
CA ARG A 229 -11.09 39.16 17.69
C ARG A 229 -11.09 37.90 18.54
N LYS A 230 -10.12 37.80 19.44
CA LYS A 230 -9.97 36.66 20.37
C LYS A 230 -10.98 36.83 21.51
N THR A 231 -12.02 36.00 21.57
CA THR A 231 -12.92 35.93 22.73
C THR A 231 -12.31 35.00 23.78
N SER A 232 -12.06 35.51 25.00
CA SER A 232 -11.49 34.72 26.09
C SER A 232 -12.61 34.05 26.90
N ILE A 233 -12.76 32.75 26.77
CA ILE A 233 -13.65 31.93 27.61
C ILE A 233 -12.95 31.76 28.97
N GLN A 234 -13.36 32.51 30.00
CA GLN A 234 -12.81 32.33 31.35
C GLN A 234 -13.42 31.06 31.97
N LYS A 235 -12.55 30.12 32.36
CA LYS A 235 -12.94 28.99 33.21
C LYS A 235 -13.04 29.51 34.66
N PRO A 236 -14.19 29.38 35.36
CA PRO A 236 -14.30 29.87 36.72
C PRO A 236 -13.30 29.13 37.63
N ALA A 237 -12.56 29.90 38.44
CA ALA A 237 -11.41 29.41 39.20
C ALA A 237 -11.77 28.62 40.47
N ASN A 238 -13.05 28.52 40.86
CA ASN A 238 -13.46 27.82 42.06
C ASN A 238 -14.81 27.11 41.83
N SER A 239 -14.81 25.85 41.46
CA SER A 239 -15.92 24.94 41.75
C SER A 239 -15.35 23.57 42.08
N GLU A 240 -15.58 23.16 43.33
CA GLU A 240 -15.36 21.80 43.78
C GLU A 240 -16.12 20.82 42.88
N GLU A 241 -15.56 19.63 42.75
CA GLU A 241 -16.01 18.54 41.90
C GLU A 241 -17.49 18.18 42.14
N THR A 242 -18.40 18.65 41.29
CA THR A 242 -19.68 17.96 41.05
C THR A 242 -20.16 18.21 39.62
N SER A 243 -19.96 17.19 38.79
CA SER A 243 -20.65 16.87 37.51
C SER A 243 -21.55 17.93 36.86
N THR A 244 -20.99 18.73 35.94
CA THR A 244 -21.34 18.85 34.49
C THR A 244 -20.48 19.96 33.87
N PRO A 245 -19.93 19.79 32.65
CA PRO A 245 -19.09 20.81 32.01
C PRO A 245 -19.98 21.84 31.32
N GLU A 246 -20.50 22.82 32.05
CA GLU A 246 -21.06 24.01 31.42
C GLU A 246 -19.90 24.88 30.91
N HIS A 247 -19.72 24.85 29.59
CA HIS A 247 -18.81 25.71 28.86
C HIS A 247 -19.30 27.17 28.97
N ASN A 248 -18.64 27.98 29.80
CA ASN A 248 -18.88 29.43 29.88
C ASN A 248 -18.37 30.16 28.63
N SER A 249 -19.04 29.98 27.49
CA SER A 249 -18.92 30.90 26.36
C SER A 249 -19.91 32.06 26.52
N ASP A 250 -19.48 33.30 26.29
CA ASP A 250 -20.39 34.45 26.04
C ASP A 250 -21.23 34.26 24.76
N LEU A 251 -21.00 33.17 24.03
CA LEU A 251 -21.85 32.74 22.93
C LEU A 251 -23.13 32.15 23.50
N PRO A 252 -24.30 32.52 22.95
CA PRO A 252 -25.55 31.91 23.35
C PRO A 252 -25.46 30.40 23.12
N VAL A 253 -25.77 29.62 24.16
CA VAL A 253 -25.93 28.18 24.04
C VAL A 253 -26.99 27.94 22.97
N LEU A 254 -26.66 27.15 21.95
CA LEU A 254 -27.63 26.75 20.94
C LEU A 254 -28.69 25.89 21.63
N THR A 255 -29.83 26.49 21.95
CA THR A 255 -31.01 25.79 22.43
C THR A 255 -31.84 25.36 21.23
N LEU A 256 -32.39 24.14 21.31
CA LEU A 256 -33.40 23.74 20.34
C LEU A 256 -34.62 24.66 20.51
N PRO A 257 -35.28 25.10 19.42
CA PRO A 257 -36.50 25.88 19.51
C PRO A 257 -37.55 25.15 20.35
N ASP A 258 -38.40 25.86 21.10
CA ASP A 258 -39.50 25.25 21.88
C ASP A 258 -40.50 24.48 21.01
N THR A 259 -40.48 24.71 19.70
CA THR A 259 -41.27 24.00 18.69
C THR A 259 -40.65 22.67 18.23
N ALA A 260 -39.41 22.36 18.63
CA ALA A 260 -38.72 21.13 18.26
C ALA A 260 -39.26 19.95 19.09
N ASN A 261 -39.69 18.89 18.40
CA ASN A 261 -40.13 17.67 19.05
C ASN A 261 -38.96 16.68 19.14
N ILE A 262 -38.51 16.38 20.36
CA ILE A 262 -37.44 15.44 20.63
C ILE A 262 -38.05 14.07 20.89
N SER A 263 -37.76 13.11 20.01
CA SER A 263 -38.16 11.71 20.17
C SER A 263 -36.93 10.84 20.39
N VAL A 264 -37.01 9.94 21.38
CA VAL A 264 -35.92 9.03 21.74
C VAL A 264 -36.41 7.61 21.56
N PHE A 265 -35.77 6.88 20.66
CA PHE A 265 -36.12 5.50 20.33
C PHE A 265 -35.02 4.56 20.82
N SER A 266 -35.42 3.51 21.54
CA SER A 266 -34.49 2.49 22.08
C SER A 266 -34.87 1.06 21.68
N VAL A 267 -36.04 0.88 21.07
CA VAL A 267 -36.57 -0.40 20.59
C VAL A 267 -36.35 -0.48 19.07
N PRO A 268 -35.81 -1.59 18.51
CA PRO A 268 -35.53 -1.71 17.08
C PRO A 268 -36.73 -1.40 16.18
N GLU A 269 -37.92 -1.89 16.53
CA GLU A 269 -39.15 -1.65 15.74
C GLU A 269 -39.52 -0.17 15.68
N ASP A 270 -39.38 0.56 16.79
CA ASP A 270 -39.64 2.00 16.84
C ASP A 270 -38.58 2.80 16.06
N ILE A 271 -37.32 2.33 16.07
CA ILE A 271 -36.23 2.93 15.27
C ILE A 271 -36.53 2.73 13.78
N ASP A 272 -36.90 1.53 13.36
CA ASP A 272 -37.25 1.24 11.97
C ASP A 272 -38.45 2.08 11.52
N ASN A 273 -39.49 2.18 12.35
CA ASN A 273 -40.65 3.04 12.09
C ASN A 273 -40.26 4.53 11.98
N ALA A 274 -39.36 5.02 12.85
CA ALA A 274 -38.85 6.38 12.79
C ALA A 274 -38.06 6.63 11.49
N CYS A 275 -37.22 5.69 11.07
CA CYS A 275 -36.50 5.75 9.80
C CYS A 275 -37.46 5.77 8.61
N GLN A 276 -38.49 4.91 8.60
CA GLN A 276 -39.51 4.89 7.55
C GLN A 276 -40.29 6.21 7.50
N ASN A 277 -40.61 6.82 8.64
CA ASN A 277 -41.28 8.12 8.69
C ASN A 277 -40.41 9.26 8.11
N ILE A 278 -39.09 9.21 8.29
CA ILE A 278 -38.16 10.14 7.65
C ILE A 278 -38.16 9.94 6.13
N LEU A 279 -38.11 8.69 5.67
CA LEU A 279 -38.09 8.33 4.24
C LEU A 279 -39.40 8.67 3.53
N ASN A 280 -40.56 8.40 4.14
CA ASN A 280 -41.88 8.79 3.60
C ASN A 280 -42.01 10.32 3.49
N GLY A 281 -41.25 11.07 4.31
CA GLY A 281 -41.14 12.52 4.19
C GLY A 281 -40.44 13.01 2.92
N LEU A 282 -39.63 12.18 2.25
CA LEU A 282 -39.05 12.51 0.93
C LEU A 282 -40.09 12.45 -0.19
N GLU A 283 -41.10 11.59 -0.09
CA GLU A 283 -42.12 11.50 -1.15
C GLU A 283 -42.98 12.77 -1.24
N THR A 284 -43.03 13.55 -0.17
CA THR A 284 -43.80 14.81 -0.07
C THR A 284 -42.97 16.08 -0.34
N SER A 285 -41.64 15.99 -0.43
CA SER A 285 -40.75 17.12 -0.73
C SER A 285 -39.56 16.64 -1.55
N ASN A 286 -39.32 17.26 -2.72
CA ASN A 286 -38.26 16.86 -3.66
C ASN A 286 -36.83 16.81 -3.06
N CYS A 287 -36.61 17.37 -1.87
CA CYS A 287 -35.35 17.29 -1.14
C CYS A 287 -35.59 17.38 0.37
N LEU A 288 -34.97 16.47 1.15
CA LEU A 288 -35.00 16.46 2.61
C LEU A 288 -33.56 16.54 3.14
N TYR A 289 -33.30 17.53 3.99
CA TYR A 289 -32.00 17.66 4.68
C TYR A 289 -32.12 17.15 6.10
N VAL A 290 -31.27 16.18 6.47
CA VAL A 290 -31.22 15.58 7.80
C VAL A 290 -29.83 15.79 8.38
N GLY A 291 -29.77 16.41 9.55
CA GLY A 291 -28.53 16.50 10.32
C GLY A 291 -28.30 15.19 11.07
N PHE A 292 -27.10 14.61 10.92
CA PHE A 292 -26.68 13.40 11.62
C PHE A 292 -25.54 13.69 12.58
N ASP A 293 -25.67 13.22 13.82
CA ASP A 293 -24.59 13.16 14.79
C ASP A 293 -24.65 11.83 15.54
N CYS A 294 -23.51 11.37 16.05
CA CYS A 294 -23.41 10.16 16.85
C CYS A 294 -22.54 10.40 18.09
N LYS A 295 -22.91 9.77 19.21
CA LYS A 295 -22.11 9.77 20.44
C LYS A 295 -21.75 8.34 20.81
N TRP A 296 -20.54 8.16 21.36
CA TRP A 296 -20.08 6.88 21.88
C TRP A 296 -19.60 7.05 23.33
N ILE A 297 -19.93 6.07 24.18
CA ILE A 297 -19.40 6.00 25.55
C ILE A 297 -18.20 5.05 25.53
N ALA A 298 -17.00 5.57 25.84
CA ALA A 298 -15.75 4.83 25.78
C ALA A 298 -15.62 3.70 26.84
N ARG A 299 -16.53 3.66 27.83
CA ARG A 299 -16.54 2.66 28.91
C ARG A 299 -17.79 1.79 28.78
N ASN A 300 -17.58 0.54 28.37
CA ASN A 300 -18.54 -0.56 28.23
C ASN A 300 -19.43 -0.53 26.97
N ARG A 301 -19.13 -1.48 26.07
CA ARG A 301 -19.98 -2.04 24.99
C ARG A 301 -21.14 -1.14 24.55
N GLY A 302 -20.79 -0.26 23.60
CA GLY A 302 -21.60 0.73 22.90
C GLY A 302 -23.12 0.52 22.88
N GLN A 303 -23.82 1.50 23.43
CA GLN A 303 -25.12 1.91 22.91
C GLN A 303 -24.88 3.00 21.86
N LEU A 304 -25.45 2.80 20.66
CA LEU A 304 -25.47 3.79 19.61
C LEU A 304 -26.70 4.69 19.86
N VAL A 305 -26.49 5.98 20.10
CA VAL A 305 -27.59 6.95 20.15
C VAL A 305 -27.54 7.72 18.84
N LEU A 306 -28.58 7.54 18.01
CA LEU A 306 -28.76 8.27 16.76
C LEU A 306 -29.57 9.53 17.07
N LEU A 307 -29.01 10.71 16.80
CA LEU A 307 -29.72 11.97 16.86
C LEU A 307 -30.02 12.42 15.43
N GLY A 308 -31.30 12.42 15.06
CA GLY A 308 -31.78 12.92 13.78
C GLY A 308 -32.60 14.18 13.98
N TYR A 309 -32.22 15.27 13.30
CA TYR A 309 -32.98 16.52 13.34
C TYR A 309 -33.68 16.73 12.00
N ARG A 310 -34.99 17.04 12.06
CA ARG A 310 -35.78 17.47 10.92
C ARG A 310 -35.98 18.97 11.00
N PHE A 311 -35.37 19.71 10.07
CA PHE A 311 -35.69 21.12 9.88
C PHE A 311 -37.01 21.19 9.09
N ARG A 312 -38.00 21.95 9.59
CA ARG A 312 -39.22 22.28 8.86
C ARG A 312 -38.99 23.51 7.98
#